data_AF-A0A028ZL58-F1
#
_entry.id   AF-A0A028ZL58-F1
#
_cell.length_a   1.000
_cell.length_b   1.000
_cell.length_c   1.000
_cell.angle_alpha   90.00
_cell.angle_beta   90.00
_cell.angle_gamma   90.00
#
_symmetry.space_group_name_H-M   'P 1'
#
loop_
_entity.id
_entity.type
_entity.pdbx_description
1 polymer ?
#
loop_
_entity_poly.entity_id
_entity_poly.type
_entity_poly.pdbx_seq_one_letter_code
_entity_poly.pdbx_strand_id
1 'polypeptide(L)'
;MNPKVGFGEAFKLFWKNYFNFKGRSRRSEFWFMQLWHLIFYGPALILYIMALIMIMFAAGFQSEGLSILSVVMLVITIIYMILYAIITFIPNLAMTVRRFHDTDRTMFIPILSVVLGVISFIVQLIWNINDPNGENGWALLFILLFSLVQFAVSIYQIVITCLNSKFNKNKYGESPKFKGHYE
;
A
#
# COMPACT_ATOMS: atom_id res chain seq x y z
N MET A 1 14.04 -23.55 -14.78
CA MET A 1 13.31 -22.39 -14.20
C MET A 1 11.96 -22.86 -13.68
N ASN A 2 11.64 -22.63 -12.41
CA ASN A 2 10.34 -23.01 -11.86
C ASN A 2 9.16 -22.26 -12.50
N PRO A 3 7.97 -22.89 -12.58
CA PRO A 3 6.77 -22.28 -13.16
C PRO A 3 6.49 -20.92 -12.52
N LYS A 4 6.07 -19.96 -13.35
CA LYS A 4 5.70 -18.62 -12.89
C LYS A 4 4.51 -18.75 -11.93
N VAL A 5 4.57 -18.06 -10.79
CA VAL A 5 3.44 -18.01 -9.84
C VAL A 5 2.23 -17.47 -10.59
N GLY A 6 1.12 -18.21 -10.61
CA GLY A 6 -0.11 -17.79 -11.31
C GLY A 6 -0.85 -16.66 -10.58
N PHE A 7 -1.78 -16.00 -11.27
CA PHE A 7 -2.57 -14.89 -10.72
C PHE A 7 -3.36 -15.26 -9.44
N GLY A 8 -4.06 -16.40 -9.46
CA GLY A 8 -4.78 -16.91 -8.28
C GLY A 8 -3.86 -17.57 -7.23
N GLU A 9 -2.70 -18.06 -7.65
CA GLU A 9 -1.70 -18.63 -6.74
C GLU A 9 -1.06 -17.54 -5.88
N ALA A 10 -0.80 -16.36 -6.46
CA ALA A 10 -0.31 -15.19 -5.73
C ALA A 10 -1.25 -14.79 -4.60
N PHE A 11 -2.57 -14.80 -4.85
CA PHE A 11 -3.58 -14.53 -3.82
C PHE A 11 -3.54 -15.56 -2.69
N LYS A 12 -3.48 -16.86 -3.01
CA LYS A 12 -3.34 -17.92 -1.98
C LYS A 12 -2.05 -17.77 -1.18
N LEU A 13 -0.93 -17.44 -1.84
CA LEU A 13 0.36 -17.23 -1.20
C LEU A 13 0.39 -16.00 -0.29
N PHE A 14 -0.34 -14.94 -0.64
CA PHE A 14 -0.48 -13.73 0.18
C PHE A 14 -1.10 -14.07 1.54
N TRP A 15 -2.24 -14.76 1.55
CA TRP A 15 -2.91 -15.15 2.79
C TRP A 15 -2.17 -16.27 3.53
N LYS A 16 -1.54 -17.21 2.83
CA LYS A 16 -0.75 -18.27 3.47
C LYS A 16 0.46 -17.71 4.23
N ASN A 17 1.08 -16.65 3.71
CA ASN A 17 2.28 -16.04 4.28
C ASN A 17 1.96 -14.76 5.07
N TYR A 18 0.77 -14.68 5.68
CA TYR A 18 0.26 -13.46 6.31
C TYR A 18 1.23 -12.84 7.32
N PHE A 19 1.75 -13.65 8.26
CA PHE A 19 2.74 -13.23 9.27
C PHE A 19 4.17 -13.67 8.94
N ASN A 20 4.43 -14.15 7.72
CA ASN A 20 5.72 -14.71 7.37
C ASN A 20 6.64 -13.63 6.75
N PHE A 21 7.51 -13.08 7.59
CA PHE A 21 8.56 -12.12 7.18
C PHE A 21 9.86 -12.80 6.74
N LYS A 22 9.95 -14.14 6.85
CA LYS A 22 11.13 -14.91 6.47
C LYS A 22 10.99 -15.43 5.03
N GLY A 23 12.12 -15.63 4.37
CA GLY A 23 12.15 -16.13 3.00
C GLY A 23 12.16 -15.03 1.94
N ARG A 24 11.87 -15.44 0.71
CA ARG A 24 11.94 -14.63 -0.51
C ARG A 24 10.63 -14.72 -1.30
N SER A 25 10.14 -13.60 -1.83
CA SER A 25 8.97 -13.58 -2.71
C SER A 25 9.38 -13.33 -4.16
N ARG A 26 8.68 -13.98 -5.10
CA ARG A 26 8.94 -13.79 -6.53
C ARG A 26 8.30 -12.47 -7.00
N ARG A 27 8.88 -11.83 -8.02
CA ARG A 27 8.27 -10.64 -8.65
C ARG A 27 6.79 -10.86 -9.03
N SER A 28 6.46 -11.98 -9.66
CA SER A 28 5.08 -12.27 -10.08
C SER A 28 4.12 -12.40 -8.90
N GLU A 29 4.58 -12.92 -7.75
CA GLU A 29 3.78 -12.97 -6.51
C GLU A 29 3.43 -11.54 -6.04
N PHE A 30 4.41 -10.64 -6.04
CA PHE A 30 4.22 -9.24 -5.65
C PHE A 30 3.30 -8.48 -6.62
N TRP A 31 3.61 -8.49 -7.92
CA TRP A 31 2.88 -7.69 -8.91
C TRP A 31 1.45 -8.21 -9.15
N PHE A 32 1.21 -9.53 -9.10
CA PHE A 32 -0.16 -10.04 -9.16
C PHE A 32 -0.96 -9.68 -7.92
N MET A 33 -0.34 -9.63 -6.74
CA MET A 33 -1.03 -9.15 -5.56
C MET A 33 -1.36 -7.64 -5.64
N GLN A 34 -0.47 -6.84 -6.20
CA GLN A 34 -0.76 -5.41 -6.44
C GLN A 34 -1.95 -5.21 -7.39
N LEU A 35 -2.11 -6.10 -8.38
CA LEU A 35 -3.29 -6.12 -9.25
C LEU A 35 -4.56 -6.54 -8.50
N TRP A 36 -4.48 -7.51 -7.59
CA TRP A 36 -5.61 -7.84 -6.71
C TRP A 36 -6.02 -6.66 -5.83
N HIS A 37 -5.05 -5.93 -5.26
CA HIS A 37 -5.34 -4.69 -4.53
C HIS A 37 -6.05 -3.67 -5.41
N LEU A 38 -5.64 -3.51 -6.67
CA LEU A 38 -6.33 -2.63 -7.62
C LEU A 38 -7.78 -3.07 -7.87
N ILE A 39 -8.03 -4.38 -7.99
CA ILE A 39 -9.38 -4.92 -8.22
C ILE A 39 -10.30 -4.71 -7.01
N PHE A 40 -9.80 -4.87 -5.79
CA PHE A 40 -10.61 -4.66 -4.58
C PHE A 40 -10.78 -3.18 -4.22
N TYR A 41 -9.72 -2.39 -4.36
CA TYR A 41 -9.72 -0.99 -3.96
C TYR A 41 -10.28 -0.05 -5.04
N GLY A 42 -10.13 -0.40 -6.32
CA GLY A 42 -10.57 0.42 -7.46
C GLY A 42 -12.07 0.75 -7.44
N PRO A 43 -12.98 -0.23 -7.31
CA PRO A 43 -14.42 0.03 -7.21
C PRO A 43 -14.78 0.89 -5.99
N ALA A 44 -14.13 0.65 -4.84
CA ALA A 44 -14.35 1.45 -3.64
C ALA A 44 -13.92 2.91 -3.85
N LEU A 45 -12.81 3.15 -4.54
CA LEU A 45 -12.36 4.50 -4.88
C LEU A 45 -13.36 5.21 -5.81
N ILE A 46 -13.90 4.51 -6.79
CA ILE A 46 -14.94 5.06 -7.69
C ILE A 46 -16.19 5.44 -6.90
N LEU A 47 -16.67 4.56 -6.02
CA LEU A 47 -17.83 4.84 -5.16
C LEU A 47 -17.58 6.02 -4.22
N TYR A 48 -16.37 6.14 -3.67
CA TYR A 48 -15.98 7.26 -2.82
C TYR A 48 -16.04 8.59 -3.56
N ILE A 49 -15.44 8.67 -4.76
CA ILE A 49 -15.49 9.88 -5.60
C ILE A 49 -16.93 10.20 -6.00
N MET A 50 -17.71 9.19 -6.39
CA MET A 50 -19.11 9.36 -6.76
C MET A 50 -19.94 9.92 -5.59
N ALA A 51 -19.72 9.44 -4.36
CA ALA A 51 -20.39 9.95 -3.17
C ALA A 51 -20.05 11.43 -2.91
N LEU A 52 -18.77 11.82 -3.05
CA LEU A 52 -18.36 13.22 -2.92
C LEU A 52 -19.01 14.13 -3.97
N ILE A 53 -19.06 13.68 -5.22
CA ILE A 53 -19.72 14.40 -6.30
C ILE A 53 -21.22 14.56 -5.99
N MET A 54 -21.89 13.50 -5.54
CA MET A 54 -23.30 13.57 -5.16
C MET A 54 -23.58 14.55 -4.01
N ILE A 55 -22.68 14.68 -3.03
CA ILE A 55 -22.80 15.68 -1.97
C ILE A 55 -22.82 17.10 -2.56
N MET A 56 -21.91 17.38 -3.50
CA MET A 56 -21.85 18.70 -4.15
C MET A 56 -23.12 19.01 -4.95
N PHE A 57 -23.66 18.02 -5.68
CA PHE A 57 -24.91 18.17 -6.42
C PHE A 57 -26.13 18.31 -5.51
N ALA A 58 -26.20 17.55 -4.40
CA ALA A 58 -27.29 17.65 -3.43
C ALA A 58 -27.40 19.05 -2.83
N ALA A 59 -26.26 19.68 -2.53
CA ALA A 59 -26.20 21.05 -2.05
C ALA A 59 -26.71 22.06 -3.10
N GLY A 60 -26.37 21.86 -4.39
CA GLY A 60 -26.83 22.72 -5.48
C GLY A 60 -28.33 22.62 -5.77
N PHE A 61 -28.92 21.43 -5.66
CA PHE A 61 -30.35 21.18 -5.91
C PHE A 61 -31.24 21.29 -4.66
N GLN A 62 -30.66 21.56 -3.48
CA GLN A 62 -31.36 21.58 -2.18
C GLN A 62 -32.24 20.34 -1.94
N SER A 63 -31.76 19.16 -2.38
CA SER A 63 -32.48 17.90 -2.25
C SER A 63 -32.03 17.15 -1.00
N GLU A 64 -32.92 17.03 -0.02
CA GLU A 64 -32.67 16.28 1.22
C GLU A 64 -32.51 14.77 0.98
N GLY A 65 -33.25 14.19 0.03
CA GLY A 65 -33.15 12.76 -0.28
C GLY A 65 -31.78 12.38 -0.85
N LEU A 66 -31.23 13.22 -1.73
CA LEU A 66 -29.92 12.98 -2.34
C LEU A 66 -28.78 13.20 -1.34
N SER A 67 -28.91 14.17 -0.44
CA SER A 67 -27.89 14.43 0.59
C SER A 67 -27.75 13.24 1.54
N ILE A 68 -28.85 12.70 2.04
CA ILE A 68 -28.83 11.53 2.95
C ILE A 68 -28.21 10.31 2.24
N LEU A 69 -28.63 10.02 1.01
CA LEU A 69 -28.09 8.90 0.25
C LEU A 69 -26.57 9.01 0.04
N SER A 70 -26.11 10.21 -0.33
CA SER A 70 -24.69 10.46 -0.58
C SER A 70 -23.81 10.28 0.66
N VAL A 71 -24.28 10.72 1.83
CA VAL A 71 -23.59 10.53 3.11
C VAL A 71 -23.54 9.06 3.51
N VAL A 72 -24.66 8.33 3.36
CA VAL A 72 -24.69 6.89 3.65
C VAL A 72 -23.72 6.12 2.76
N MET A 73 -23.70 6.40 1.46
CA MET A 73 -22.73 5.79 0.53
C MET A 73 -21.28 6.11 0.92
N LEU A 74 -21.00 7.36 1.29
CA LEU A 74 -19.68 7.80 1.73
C LEU A 74 -19.21 7.01 2.95
N VAL A 75 -20.05 6.94 4.00
CA VAL A 75 -19.72 6.26 5.25
C VAL A 75 -19.47 4.78 5.04
N ILE A 76 -20.32 4.08 4.28
CA ILE A 76 -20.13 2.66 3.96
C ILE A 76 -18.81 2.43 3.23
N THR A 77 -18.50 3.30 2.26
CA THR A 77 -17.26 3.18 1.48
C THR A 77 -16.02 3.44 2.32
N ILE A 78 -16.07 4.42 3.23
CA ILE A 78 -14.97 4.69 4.18
C ILE A 78 -14.75 3.50 5.11
N ILE A 79 -15.81 2.94 5.68
CA ILE A 79 -15.72 1.76 6.56
C ILE A 79 -15.07 0.58 5.81
N TYR A 80 -15.50 0.32 4.57
CA TYR A 80 -14.91 -0.72 3.74
C TYR A 80 -13.41 -0.50 3.52
N MET A 81 -12.99 0.72 3.16
CA MET A 81 -11.59 1.05 2.92
C MET A 81 -10.73 0.89 4.17
N ILE A 82 -11.23 1.31 5.35
CA ILE A 82 -10.53 1.16 6.63
C ILE A 82 -10.36 -0.31 6.97
N LEU A 83 -11.43 -1.11 6.89
CA LEU A 83 -11.36 -2.55 7.17
C LEU A 83 -10.38 -3.25 6.23
N TYR A 84 -10.43 -2.94 4.94
CA TYR A 84 -9.52 -3.50 3.96
C TYR A 84 -8.06 -3.13 4.26
N ALA A 85 -7.80 -1.85 4.59
CA ALA A 85 -6.47 -1.37 4.94
C ALA A 85 -5.92 -2.12 6.18
N ILE A 86 -6.72 -2.29 7.23
CA ILE A 86 -6.30 -2.99 8.45
C ILE A 86 -5.96 -4.46 8.17
N ILE A 87 -6.84 -5.17 7.46
CA ILE A 87 -6.66 -6.60 7.17
C ILE A 87 -5.44 -6.83 6.27
N THR A 88 -5.21 -5.95 5.30
CA THR A 88 -4.12 -6.15 4.33
C THR A 88 -2.78 -5.54 4.77
N PHE A 89 -2.74 -4.76 5.85
CA PHE A 89 -1.54 -4.05 6.30
C PHE A 89 -0.36 -4.99 6.59
N ILE A 90 -0.57 -5.98 7.46
CA ILE A 90 0.47 -6.93 7.88
C ILE A 90 0.98 -7.79 6.71
N PRO A 91 0.13 -8.45 5.90
CA PRO A 91 0.60 -9.28 4.80
C PRO A 91 1.30 -8.47 3.70
N ASN A 92 0.91 -7.21 3.47
CA ASN A 92 1.60 -6.31 2.55
C ASN A 92 3.02 -5.98 3.00
N LEU A 93 3.20 -5.71 4.29
CA LEU A 93 4.53 -5.51 4.87
C LEU A 93 5.37 -6.80 4.75
N ALA A 94 4.79 -7.94 5.11
CA ALA A 94 5.47 -9.24 5.03
C ALA A 94 5.93 -9.56 3.59
N MET A 95 5.06 -9.32 2.60
CA MET A 95 5.39 -9.55 1.20
C MET A 95 6.49 -8.59 0.68
N THR A 96 6.43 -7.31 1.06
CA THR A 96 7.44 -6.31 0.69
C THR A 96 8.80 -6.64 1.31
N VAL A 97 8.83 -7.03 2.59
CA VAL A 97 10.05 -7.51 3.25
C VAL A 97 10.65 -8.71 2.52
N ARG A 98 9.84 -9.73 2.19
CA ARG A 98 10.29 -10.90 1.41
C ARG A 98 10.78 -10.53 0.00
N ARG A 99 10.25 -9.45 -0.60
CA ARG A 99 10.72 -8.96 -1.91
C ARG A 99 12.09 -8.29 -1.80
N PHE A 100 12.29 -7.50 -0.74
CA PHE A 100 13.60 -6.90 -0.44
C PHE A 100 14.65 -7.98 -0.16
N HIS A 101 14.30 -9.00 0.63
CA HIS A 101 15.14 -10.16 0.88
C HIS A 101 15.53 -10.88 -0.43
N ASP A 102 14.67 -10.91 -1.45
CA ASP A 102 15.00 -11.54 -2.73
C ASP A 102 16.06 -10.77 -3.55
N THR A 103 16.20 -9.47 -3.29
CA THR A 103 17.28 -8.63 -3.82
C THR A 103 18.48 -8.55 -2.87
N ASP A 104 18.51 -9.38 -1.82
CA ASP A 104 19.58 -9.46 -0.81
C ASP A 104 19.75 -8.17 0.01
N ARG A 105 18.62 -7.47 0.21
CA ARG A 105 18.53 -6.27 1.06
C ARG A 105 17.85 -6.61 2.38
N THR A 106 18.10 -5.80 3.39
CA THR A 106 17.50 -5.95 4.73
C THR A 106 16.05 -5.43 4.78
N MET A 107 15.31 -5.85 5.80
CA MET A 107 13.97 -5.34 6.14
C MET A 107 13.91 -3.86 6.54
N PHE A 108 15.05 -3.20 6.70
CA PHE A 108 15.16 -1.82 7.16
C PHE A 108 14.32 -0.84 6.33
N ILE A 109 14.44 -0.85 5.00
CA ILE A 109 13.71 0.11 4.15
C ILE A 109 12.18 -0.09 4.19
N PRO A 110 11.64 -1.33 4.05
CA PRO A 110 10.21 -1.56 4.22
C PRO A 110 9.66 -1.15 5.59
N ILE A 111 10.43 -1.32 6.67
CA ILE A 111 10.00 -0.88 8.01
C ILE A 111 10.09 0.63 8.12
N LEU A 112 11.17 1.23 7.63
CA LEU A 112 11.37 2.68 7.63
C LEU A 112 10.21 3.37 6.91
N SER A 113 9.75 2.86 5.76
CA SER A 113 8.59 3.45 5.07
C SER A 113 7.30 3.41 5.88
N VAL A 114 7.09 2.35 6.67
CA VAL A 114 5.92 2.25 7.56
C VAL A 114 6.04 3.27 8.69
N VAL A 115 7.20 3.34 9.33
CA VAL A 115 7.45 4.30 10.42
C VAL A 115 7.28 5.74 9.92
N LEU A 116 7.89 6.09 8.79
CA LEU A 116 7.73 7.41 8.18
C LEU A 116 6.27 7.70 7.80
N GLY A 117 5.52 6.69 7.32
CA GLY A 117 4.09 6.83 7.04
C GLY A 117 3.26 7.13 8.28
N VAL A 118 3.51 6.43 9.39
CA VAL A 118 2.82 6.66 10.67
C VAL A 118 3.15 8.05 11.23
N ILE A 119 4.43 8.45 11.19
CA ILE A 119 4.85 9.80 11.59
C ILE A 119 4.15 10.86 10.73
N SER A 120 4.11 10.68 9.41
CA SER A 120 3.41 11.58 8.48
C SER A 120 1.94 11.75 8.87
N PHE A 121 1.27 10.63 9.16
CA PHE A 121 -0.13 10.63 9.57
C PHE A 121 -0.35 11.40 10.86
N ILE A 122 0.47 11.17 11.89
CA ILE A 122 0.37 11.88 13.18
C ILE A 122 0.64 13.37 13.00
N VAL A 123 1.69 13.74 12.26
CA VAL A 123 2.03 15.15 11.98
C VAL A 123 0.88 15.85 11.27
N GLN A 124 0.28 15.22 10.26
CA GLN A 124 -0.89 15.77 9.58
C GLN A 124 -2.12 15.88 10.49
N LEU A 125 -2.36 14.92 11.39
CA LEU A 125 -3.45 15.03 12.36
C LEU A 125 -3.27 16.21 13.31
N ILE A 126 -2.08 16.36 13.90
CA ILE A 126 -1.75 17.47 14.79
C ILE A 126 -1.93 18.80 14.06
N TRP A 127 -1.49 18.86 12.80
CA TRP A 127 -1.62 20.05 11.97
C TRP A 127 -3.07 20.44 11.71
N ASN A 128 -3.89 19.49 11.25
CA ASN A 128 -5.30 19.76 10.95
C ASN A 128 -6.09 20.26 12.18
N ILE A 129 -5.62 19.94 13.40
CA ILE A 129 -6.20 20.44 14.65
C ILE A 129 -5.69 21.85 14.99
N ASN A 130 -4.37 22.09 14.84
CA ASN A 130 -3.74 23.35 15.26
C ASN A 130 -3.87 24.49 14.25
N ASP A 131 -3.86 24.18 12.96
CA ASP A 131 -3.95 25.15 11.86
C ASP A 131 -4.75 24.55 10.69
N PRO A 132 -6.10 24.55 10.80
CA PRO A 132 -6.97 23.98 9.77
C PRO A 132 -6.87 24.72 8.42
N ASN A 133 -6.53 26.01 8.45
CA ASN A 133 -6.48 26.87 7.27
C ASN A 133 -5.10 26.84 6.59
N GLY A 134 -4.07 26.34 7.27
CA GLY A 134 -2.71 26.26 6.72
C GLY A 134 -2.05 27.63 6.58
N GLU A 135 -2.28 28.55 7.51
CA GLU A 135 -1.76 29.91 7.45
C GLU A 135 -0.24 29.95 7.78
N ASN A 136 0.25 28.96 8.52
CA ASN A 136 1.65 28.83 8.91
C ASN A 136 2.52 28.27 7.76
N GLY A 137 3.00 29.16 6.89
CA GLY A 137 3.83 28.81 5.72
C GLY A 137 5.07 27.96 6.04
N TRP A 138 5.70 28.14 7.21
CA TRP A 138 6.87 27.35 7.61
C TRP A 138 6.59 25.86 7.77
N ALA A 139 5.44 25.50 8.33
CA ALA A 139 5.13 24.10 8.53
C ALA A 139 4.53 23.46 7.27
N LEU A 140 3.91 24.23 6.37
CA LEU A 140 3.66 23.78 5.00
C LEU A 140 4.96 23.41 4.28
N LEU A 141 6.01 24.23 4.39
CA LEU A 141 7.33 23.92 3.84
C LEU A 141 7.92 22.64 4.47
N PHE A 142 7.78 22.47 5.78
CA PHE A 142 8.24 21.25 6.46
C PHE A 142 7.51 19.99 5.97
N ILE A 143 6.18 20.05 5.86
CA ILE A 143 5.35 18.96 5.32
C ILE A 143 5.75 18.63 3.88
N LEU A 144 5.97 19.66 3.06
CA LEU A 144 6.44 19.49 1.69
C LEU A 144 7.78 18.75 1.65
N LEU A 145 8.79 19.22 2.38
CA LEU A 145 10.11 18.58 2.45
C LEU A 145 10.01 17.13 2.94
N PHE A 146 9.21 16.89 3.98
CA PHE A 146 8.99 15.54 4.50
C PHE A 146 8.30 14.62 3.46
N SER A 147 7.31 15.14 2.73
CA SER A 147 6.63 14.40 1.65
C SER A 147 7.56 14.07 0.48
N LEU A 148 8.53 14.95 0.16
CA LEU A 148 9.53 14.69 -0.87
C LEU A 148 10.48 13.55 -0.46
N VAL A 149 10.87 13.49 0.82
CA VAL A 149 11.65 12.36 1.34
C VAL A 149 10.84 11.06 1.23
N GLN A 150 9.57 11.07 1.60
CA GLN A 150 8.69 9.91 1.47
C GLN A 150 8.54 9.47 0.00
N PHE A 151 8.44 10.43 -0.91
CA PHE A 151 8.38 10.19 -2.35
C PHE A 151 9.67 9.56 -2.90
N ALA A 152 10.84 10.03 -2.46
CA ALA A 152 12.10 9.43 -2.84
C ALA A 152 12.22 7.97 -2.34
N VAL A 153 11.79 7.69 -1.11
CA VAL A 153 11.77 6.33 -0.54
C VAL A 153 10.80 5.43 -1.32
N SER A 154 9.63 5.93 -1.70
CA SER A 154 8.64 5.14 -2.46
C SER A 154 9.12 4.81 -3.87
N ILE A 155 9.77 5.76 -4.57
CA ILE A 155 10.44 5.49 -5.85
C ILE A 155 11.48 4.40 -5.70
N TYR A 156 12.35 4.51 -4.68
CA TYR A 156 13.36 3.48 -4.43
C TYR A 156 12.71 2.10 -4.19
N GLN A 157 11.62 2.03 -3.42
CA GLN A 157 10.89 0.79 -3.22
C GLN A 157 10.34 0.20 -4.51
N ILE A 158 9.72 1.02 -5.36
CA ILE A 158 9.20 0.59 -6.67
C ILE A 158 10.34 0.04 -7.55
N VAL A 159 11.50 0.71 -7.57
CA VAL A 159 12.67 0.23 -8.32
C VAL A 159 13.09 -1.15 -7.80
N ILE A 160 13.20 -1.34 -6.49
CA ILE A 160 13.61 -2.63 -5.90
C ILE A 160 12.57 -3.74 -6.15
N THR A 161 11.28 -3.45 -6.04
CA THR A 161 10.22 -4.44 -6.31
C THR A 161 10.19 -4.83 -7.80
N CYS A 162 10.62 -3.92 -8.68
CA CYS A 162 10.86 -4.17 -10.09
C CYS A 162 12.13 -4.97 -10.39
N LEU A 163 13.16 -5.05 -9.52
CA LEU A 163 14.43 -5.74 -9.82
C LEU A 163 14.35 -7.26 -9.86
N ASN A 164 15.22 -7.90 -10.65
CA ASN A 164 15.28 -9.36 -10.85
C ASN A 164 15.69 -10.09 -9.57
N SER A 165 15.21 -11.32 -9.42
CA SER A 165 15.66 -12.21 -8.35
C SER A 165 17.14 -12.54 -8.51
N LYS A 166 17.93 -12.40 -7.44
CA LYS A 166 19.32 -12.88 -7.45
C LYS A 166 19.34 -14.40 -7.61
N PHE A 167 20.24 -14.90 -8.46
CA PHE A 167 20.42 -16.34 -8.70
C PHE A 167 20.92 -17.04 -7.44
N ASN A 168 21.99 -16.51 -6.84
CA ASN A 168 22.66 -17.10 -5.69
C ASN A 168 21.73 -17.27 -4.48
N LYS A 169 22.01 -18.32 -3.70
CA LYS A 169 21.44 -18.50 -2.37
C LYS A 169 21.94 -17.38 -1.48
N ASN A 170 21.02 -16.71 -0.78
CA ASN A 170 21.35 -15.67 0.18
C ASN A 170 20.95 -16.10 1.60
N LYS A 171 21.26 -15.26 2.59
CA LYS A 171 20.93 -15.52 4.00
C LYS A 171 19.43 -15.68 4.29
N TYR A 172 18.56 -15.31 3.35
CA TYR A 172 17.10 -15.43 3.44
C TYR A 172 16.56 -16.67 2.73
N GLY A 173 17.42 -17.49 2.13
CA GLY A 173 17.07 -18.76 1.51
C GLY A 173 17.25 -18.80 0.00
N GLU A 174 16.80 -19.90 -0.57
CA GLU A 174 16.92 -20.18 -2.01
C GLU A 174 15.93 -19.34 -2.83
N SER A 175 16.37 -18.97 -4.04
CA SER A 175 15.52 -18.20 -4.93
C SER A 175 14.30 -19.01 -5.36
N PRO A 176 13.06 -18.49 -5.19
CA PRO A 176 11.86 -19.16 -5.68
C PRO A 176 11.90 -19.44 -7.20
N LYS A 177 12.64 -18.62 -7.94
CA LYS A 177 12.80 -18.72 -9.41
C LYS A 177 13.77 -19.85 -9.83
N PHE A 178 14.79 -20.11 -9.02
CA PHE A 178 15.92 -20.99 -9.38
C PHE A 178 16.07 -22.20 -8.44
N LYS A 179 15.01 -22.60 -7.71
CA LYS A 179 15.10 -23.78 -6.82
C LYS A 179 15.61 -25.00 -7.58
N GLY A 180 16.52 -25.75 -6.96
CA GLY A 180 17.07 -26.98 -7.53
C GLY A 180 18.12 -26.79 -8.63
N HIS A 181 18.59 -25.56 -8.87
CA HIS A 181 19.67 -25.26 -9.82
C HIS A 181 20.97 -24.82 -9.12
N TYR A 182 21.14 -25.20 -7.85
CA TYR A 182 22.33 -24.92 -7.04
C TYR A 182 23.30 -26.11 -7.02
N GLU A 183 23.46 -26.77 -8.18
CA GLU A 183 24.56 -27.72 -8.41
C GLU A 183 25.81 -26.96 -8.85
#